data_AF-A0A6B8U208-F1
#
_entry.id   AF-A0A6B8U208-F1
#
_cell.length_a   1.000
_cell.length_b   1.000
_cell.length_c   1.000
_cell.angle_alpha   90.00
_cell.angle_beta   90.00
_cell.angle_gamma   90.00
#
_symmetry.space_group_name_H-M   'P 1'
#
loop_
_entity.id
_entity.type
_entity.pdbx_description
1 polymer ?
#
loop_
_entity_poly.entity_id
_entity_poly.type
_entity_poly.pdbx_seq_one_letter_code
_entity_poly.pdbx_strand_id
1 'polypeptide(L)'
;MFENVPQSYSENPNILRWWTNELDELLVQLIDRHAWYWPWFAQEAICHVVEEETIERWRAEDPLCEQYAWYNVLMYFAISRAQGKGYRAAERQPQDRRCFKCGDSFNQGECPEWAARRLGSIEALNFCPTCCKSGFFGTVASVRCSKKAIKEHLAALHRLSGVVPNANFFDAPGPLIGLPVEVQAELLALGETRPAVQCIRSKYGSHLAALIDARVLPEGTRRTSRGTQCIAEDGHVCLSLGEKMIDDWLSQHGIPHTGEPHYPNSPLRADFKVGDALIEYFGLAGDPEYDAKTVRKRILARREGVQLIEIYPEDVANFARCEELLTEALSRFV
;
A
#
# COMPACT_ATOMS: atom_id res chain seq x y z
N MET A 1 -7.69 12.66 21.45
CA MET A 1 -7.57 11.29 22.02
C MET A 1 -6.40 11.15 23.02
N PHE A 2 -5.27 11.85 22.83
CA PHE A 2 -4.04 11.66 23.63
C PHE A 2 -3.60 12.92 24.40
N GLU A 3 -4.52 13.73 24.90
CA GLU A 3 -4.18 15.00 25.56
C GLU A 3 -3.75 14.82 27.03
N ASN A 4 -4.11 13.70 27.67
CA ASN A 4 -3.95 13.49 29.11
C ASN A 4 -3.05 12.29 29.46
N VAL A 5 -2.02 12.01 28.66
CA VAL A 5 -1.06 10.94 28.99
C VAL A 5 -0.17 11.41 30.15
N PRO A 6 -0.04 10.64 31.25
CA PRO A 6 0.78 11.02 32.39
C PRO A 6 2.25 11.25 32.01
N GLN A 7 2.86 12.32 32.54
CA GLN A 7 4.29 12.62 32.30
C GLN A 7 5.22 11.51 32.81
N SER A 8 4.81 10.81 33.88
CA SER A 8 5.56 9.70 34.47
C SER A 8 5.78 8.52 33.52
N TYR A 9 4.98 8.39 32.45
CA TYR A 9 5.18 7.32 31.48
C TYR A 9 6.50 7.46 30.73
N SER A 10 6.95 8.69 30.43
CA SER A 10 8.25 8.96 29.81
C SER A 10 9.46 8.72 30.73
N GLU A 11 9.21 8.41 32.01
CA GLU A 11 10.24 8.14 33.02
C GLU A 11 10.53 6.63 33.15
N ASN A 12 9.92 5.78 32.32
CA ASN A 12 10.13 4.33 32.37
C ASN A 12 11.63 3.99 32.21
N PRO A 13 12.29 3.50 33.28
CA PRO A 13 13.74 3.28 33.25
C PRO A 13 14.12 2.12 32.33
N ASN A 14 13.23 1.17 32.08
CA ASN A 14 13.51 0.02 31.21
C ASN A 14 13.54 0.44 29.73
N ILE A 15 12.71 1.40 29.34
CA ILE A 15 12.73 1.97 27.98
C ILE A 15 13.91 2.95 27.84
N LEU A 16 14.16 3.79 28.85
CA LEU A 16 15.24 4.78 28.81
C LEU A 16 16.65 4.17 28.68
N ARG A 17 16.85 2.90 29.03
CA ARG A 17 18.13 2.18 28.88
C ARG A 17 18.62 2.07 27.44
N TRP A 18 17.69 2.02 26.49
CA TRP A 18 18.01 1.84 25.07
C TRP A 18 17.44 2.96 24.20
N TRP A 19 16.74 3.93 24.80
CA TRP A 19 16.21 5.08 24.07
C TRP A 19 17.33 6.05 23.66
N THR A 20 17.43 6.35 22.37
CA THR A 20 18.46 7.22 21.79
C THR A 20 17.90 8.58 21.33
N ASN A 21 18.79 9.52 21.00
CA ASN A 21 18.39 10.78 20.36
C ASN A 21 17.80 10.56 18.96
N GLU A 22 18.23 9.53 18.24
CA GLU A 22 17.65 9.15 16.95
C GLU A 22 16.15 8.82 17.09
N LEU A 23 15.75 8.16 18.18
CA LEU A 23 14.34 7.93 18.47
C LEU A 23 13.58 9.21 18.83
N ASP A 24 14.23 10.21 19.44
CA ASP A 24 13.61 11.53 19.63
C ASP A 24 13.35 12.23 18.29
N GLU A 25 14.33 12.20 17.38
CA GLU A 25 14.19 12.76 16.02
C GLU A 25 13.10 12.02 15.24
N LEU A 26 13.02 10.69 15.38
CA LEU A 26 11.94 9.88 14.80
C LEU A 26 10.56 10.36 15.28
N LEU A 27 10.38 10.66 16.57
CA LEU A 27 9.10 11.18 17.07
C LEU A 27 8.73 12.51 16.41
N VAL A 28 9.70 13.42 16.24
CA VAL A 28 9.47 14.70 15.54
C VAL A 28 9.04 14.46 14.09
N GLN A 29 9.70 13.55 13.38
CA GLN A 29 9.34 13.20 12.00
C GLN A 29 7.93 12.59 11.90
N LEU A 30 7.57 11.71 12.84
CA LEU A 30 6.23 11.11 12.88
C LEU A 30 5.15 12.16 13.16
N ILE A 31 5.40 13.09 14.09
CA ILE A 31 4.49 14.21 14.40
C ILE A 31 4.28 15.08 13.16
N ASP A 32 5.36 15.44 12.48
CA ASP A 32 5.28 16.22 11.25
C ASP A 32 4.46 15.49 10.18
N ARG A 33 4.79 14.22 9.90
CA ARG A 33 4.17 13.43 8.82
C ARG A 33 2.72 13.05 9.09
N HIS A 34 2.37 12.67 10.30
CA HIS A 34 1.07 12.05 10.62
C HIS A 34 0.17 12.92 11.51
N ALA A 35 0.66 14.08 11.97
CA ALA A 35 -0.03 14.98 12.89
C ALA A 35 -0.72 14.21 14.02
N TRP A 36 -2.00 14.46 14.32
CA TRP A 36 -2.72 13.84 15.43
C TRP A 36 -2.84 12.30 15.39
N TYR A 37 -2.47 11.63 14.28
CA TYR A 37 -2.39 10.17 14.22
C TYR A 37 -0.99 9.60 14.47
N TRP A 38 0.05 10.43 14.62
CA TRP A 38 1.43 9.99 14.83
C TRP A 38 1.59 8.89 15.89
N PRO A 39 0.82 8.85 17.01
CA PRO A 39 1.00 7.81 18.00
C PRO A 39 0.74 6.40 17.46
N TRP A 40 -0.17 6.25 16.50
CA TRP A 40 -0.50 4.97 15.87
C TRP A 40 0.64 4.41 15.01
N PHE A 41 1.59 5.26 14.61
CA PHE A 41 2.77 4.87 13.83
C PHE A 41 4.02 4.72 14.70
N ALA A 42 3.98 5.18 15.96
CA ALA A 42 5.15 5.24 16.83
C ALA A 42 5.75 3.86 17.09
N GLN A 43 4.93 2.87 17.47
CA GLN A 43 5.45 1.55 17.81
C GLN A 43 6.15 0.89 16.60
N GLU A 44 5.47 0.85 15.45
CA GLU A 44 6.03 0.23 14.24
C GLU A 44 7.33 0.93 13.84
N ALA A 45 7.33 2.27 13.79
CA ALA A 45 8.51 3.03 13.41
C ALA A 45 9.69 2.84 14.38
N ILE A 46 9.44 2.80 15.70
CA ILE A 46 10.50 2.54 16.69
C ILE A 46 11.09 1.14 16.49
N CYS A 47 10.26 0.12 16.27
CA CYS A 47 10.74 -1.25 16.02
C CYS A 47 11.53 -1.42 14.72
N HIS A 48 11.43 -0.49 13.76
CA HIS A 48 12.27 -0.50 12.57
C HIS A 48 13.67 0.09 12.81
N VAL A 49 13.83 0.90 13.85
CA VAL A 49 15.11 1.55 14.21
C VAL A 49 15.86 0.73 15.27
N VAL A 50 15.12 0.13 16.21
CA VAL A 50 15.70 -0.63 17.33
C VAL A 50 15.87 -2.10 16.96
N GLU A 51 17.03 -2.66 17.28
CA GLU A 51 17.30 -4.09 17.10
C GLU A 51 16.24 -4.97 17.80
N GLU A 52 15.78 -6.01 17.11
CA GLU A 52 14.73 -6.92 17.60
C GLU A 52 15.08 -7.51 18.98
N GLU A 53 16.31 -7.96 19.18
CA GLU A 53 16.81 -8.51 20.45
C GLU A 53 16.65 -7.51 21.61
N THR A 54 16.84 -6.21 21.35
CA THR A 54 16.68 -5.17 22.37
C THR A 54 15.22 -5.01 22.77
N ILE A 55 14.28 -5.04 21.80
CA ILE A 55 12.84 -4.99 22.07
C ILE A 55 12.40 -6.24 22.84
N GLU A 56 12.86 -7.43 22.45
CA GLU A 56 12.51 -8.68 23.14
C GLU A 56 13.01 -8.70 24.58
N ARG A 57 14.27 -8.30 24.80
CA ARG A 57 14.84 -8.19 26.15
C ARG A 57 14.06 -7.22 27.02
N TRP A 58 13.75 -6.02 26.52
CA TRP A 58 12.94 -5.05 27.24
C TRP A 58 11.56 -5.60 27.61
N ARG A 59 10.87 -6.27 26.67
CA ARG A 59 9.55 -6.87 26.90
C ARG A 59 9.58 -7.93 28.01
N ALA A 60 10.68 -8.67 28.15
CA ALA A 60 10.84 -9.69 29.18
C ALA A 60 11.20 -9.09 30.56
N GLU A 61 11.83 -7.92 30.60
CA GLU A 61 12.32 -7.29 31.83
C GLU A 61 11.35 -6.27 32.44
N ASP A 62 10.51 -5.63 31.62
CA ASP A 62 9.64 -4.53 32.06
C ASP A 62 8.32 -5.06 32.67
N PRO A 63 8.06 -4.86 33.99
CA PRO A 63 6.83 -5.34 34.62
C PRO A 63 5.54 -4.76 34.02
N LEU A 64 5.61 -3.61 33.34
CA LEU A 64 4.46 -3.05 32.64
C LEU A 64 4.03 -3.91 31.45
N CYS A 65 4.96 -4.66 30.84
CA CYS A 65 4.66 -5.57 29.73
C CYS A 65 3.95 -6.85 30.20
N GLU A 66 3.99 -7.17 31.50
CA GLU A 66 3.18 -8.26 32.08
C GLU A 66 1.72 -7.85 32.27
N GLN A 67 1.49 -6.56 32.55
CA GLN A 67 0.16 -6.02 32.86
C GLN A 67 -0.57 -5.47 31.63
N TYR A 68 0.19 -4.94 30.68
CA TYR A 68 -0.31 -4.27 29.49
C TYR A 68 0.33 -4.86 28.24
N ALA A 69 -0.40 -4.76 27.12
CA ALA A 69 0.20 -5.07 25.84
C ALA A 69 1.42 -4.16 25.59
N TRP A 70 2.59 -4.76 25.39
CA TRP A 70 3.87 -4.05 25.31
C TRP A 70 3.86 -2.91 24.29
N TYR A 71 3.17 -3.07 23.15
CA TYR A 71 3.08 -2.04 22.11
C TYR A 71 2.37 -0.78 22.61
N ASN A 72 1.40 -0.93 23.53
CA ASN A 72 0.74 0.21 24.18
C ASN A 72 1.70 0.88 25.16
N VAL A 73 2.47 0.11 25.93
CA VAL A 73 3.48 0.67 26.86
C VAL A 73 4.46 1.56 26.09
N LEU A 74 4.96 1.07 24.95
CA LEU A 74 5.87 1.82 24.09
C LEU A 74 5.23 3.06 23.45
N MET A 75 4.01 2.92 22.91
CA MET A 75 3.27 4.04 22.31
C MET A 75 3.00 5.15 23.35
N TYR A 76 2.54 4.79 24.55
CA TYR A 76 2.24 5.75 25.60
C TYR A 76 3.50 6.37 26.21
N PHE A 77 4.62 5.64 26.29
CA PHE A 77 5.93 6.23 26.58
C PHE A 77 6.28 7.31 25.55
N ALA A 78 6.16 7.01 24.25
CA ALA A 78 6.46 7.95 23.18
C ALA A 78 5.59 9.21 23.25
N ILE A 79 4.27 9.07 23.47
CA ILE A 79 3.35 10.21 23.64
C ILE A 79 3.80 11.10 24.81
N SER A 80 4.03 10.48 25.98
CA SER A 80 4.46 11.19 27.19
C SER A 80 5.80 11.90 26.99
N ARG A 81 6.73 11.26 26.28
CA ARG A 81 8.04 11.83 25.97
C ARG A 81 7.94 13.02 25.03
N ALA A 82 7.16 12.91 23.96
CA ALA A 82 6.90 13.99 23.02
C ALA A 82 6.22 15.20 23.69
N GLN A 83 5.32 14.95 24.64
CA GLN A 83 4.72 16.00 25.47
C GLN A 83 5.76 16.69 26.36
N GLY A 84 6.52 15.93 27.15
CA GLY A 84 7.51 16.48 28.08
C GLY A 84 8.67 17.22 27.41
N LYS A 85 9.01 16.84 26.18
CA LYS A 85 10.04 17.49 25.37
C LYS A 85 9.52 18.66 24.50
N GLY A 86 8.20 18.86 24.46
CA GLY A 86 7.58 19.93 23.66
C GLY A 86 7.55 19.68 22.15
N TYR A 87 7.81 18.46 21.67
CA TYR A 87 7.81 18.14 20.24
C TYR A 87 6.44 18.32 19.59
N ARG A 88 5.37 18.17 20.39
CA ARG A 88 3.98 18.35 19.93
C ARG A 88 3.61 19.80 19.62
N ALA A 89 4.47 20.79 19.92
CA ALA A 89 4.20 22.19 19.60
C ALA A 89 4.07 22.43 18.08
N ALA A 90 4.72 21.61 17.25
CA ALA A 90 4.61 21.66 15.80
C ALA A 90 3.47 20.78 15.24
N GLU A 91 2.69 20.10 16.09
CA GLU A 91 1.62 19.19 15.66
C GLU A 91 0.50 19.98 14.97
N ARG A 92 0.30 19.65 13.69
CA ARG A 92 -0.74 20.25 12.86
C ARG A 92 -2.12 19.88 13.42
N GLN A 93 -3.03 20.85 13.47
CA GLN A 93 -4.37 20.65 14.00
C GLN A 93 -5.35 20.20 12.90
N PRO A 94 -6.34 19.36 13.22
CA PRO A 94 -7.38 18.99 12.28
C PRO A 94 -8.17 20.20 11.79
N GLN A 95 -8.55 20.18 10.52
CA GLN A 95 -9.29 21.28 9.89
C GLN A 95 -10.73 20.87 9.57
N ASP A 96 -11.62 21.86 9.57
CA ASP A 96 -12.96 21.70 9.03
C ASP A 96 -12.91 21.66 7.50
N ARG A 97 -13.59 20.68 6.91
CA ARG A 97 -13.62 20.41 5.47
C ARG A 97 -15.06 20.18 5.02
N ARG A 98 -15.28 20.31 3.71
CA ARG A 98 -16.50 19.78 3.07
C ARG A 98 -16.17 18.45 2.41
N CYS A 99 -16.99 17.45 2.67
CA CYS A 99 -16.85 16.12 2.07
C CYS A 99 -17.01 16.21 0.56
N PHE A 100 -16.01 15.77 -0.19
CA PHE A 100 -16.04 15.80 -1.65
C PHE A 100 -17.11 14.89 -2.25
N LYS A 101 -17.55 13.86 -1.50
CA LYS A 101 -18.60 12.93 -1.93
C LYS A 101 -20.03 13.43 -1.63
N CYS A 102 -20.31 13.86 -0.40
CA CYS A 102 -21.68 14.22 0.03
C CYS A 102 -21.92 15.72 0.21
N GLY A 103 -20.88 16.55 0.24
CA GLY A 103 -20.97 18.00 0.44
C GLY A 103 -21.10 18.46 1.89
N ASP A 104 -21.32 17.53 2.83
CA ASP A 104 -21.46 17.84 4.26
C ASP A 104 -20.15 18.34 4.87
N SER A 105 -20.27 19.21 5.88
CA SER A 105 -19.12 19.66 6.66
C SER A 105 -18.72 18.60 7.68
N PHE A 106 -17.42 18.40 7.86
CA PHE A 106 -16.84 17.50 8.87
C PHE A 106 -15.49 18.02 9.33
N ASN A 107 -15.04 17.61 10.50
CA ASN A 107 -13.68 17.90 10.97
C ASN A 107 -12.76 16.71 10.66
N GLN A 108 -11.55 16.96 10.13
CA GLN A 108 -10.61 15.88 9.78
C GLN A 108 -10.24 14.97 10.96
N GLY A 109 -10.33 15.47 12.20
CA GLY A 109 -10.05 14.73 13.42
C GLY A 109 -11.15 13.75 13.81
N GLU A 110 -12.33 13.85 13.19
CA GLU A 110 -13.43 12.88 13.34
C GLU A 110 -13.24 11.65 12.46
N CYS A 111 -12.39 11.75 11.43
CA CYS A 111 -12.03 10.59 10.64
C CYS A 111 -11.26 9.59 11.53
N PRO A 112 -11.34 8.29 11.23
CA PRO A 112 -10.46 7.31 11.85
C PRO A 112 -9.11 7.24 11.13
N GLU A 113 -8.06 6.82 11.83
CA GLU A 113 -6.69 6.69 11.29
C GLU A 113 -6.66 5.82 10.02
N TRP A 114 -7.42 4.73 9.98
CA TRP A 114 -7.44 3.84 8.83
C TRP A 114 -7.90 4.55 7.55
N ALA A 115 -8.70 5.62 7.66
CA ALA A 115 -9.13 6.39 6.51
C ALA A 115 -7.96 7.18 5.94
N ALA A 116 -7.16 7.83 6.79
CA ALA A 116 -5.95 8.53 6.38
C ALA A 116 -4.96 7.56 5.74
N ARG A 117 -4.78 6.37 6.34
CA ARG A 117 -3.90 5.32 5.79
C ARG A 117 -4.33 4.86 4.39
N ARG A 118 -5.63 4.65 4.16
CA ARG A 118 -6.14 4.19 2.86
C ARG A 118 -6.22 5.28 1.79
N LEU A 119 -6.36 6.54 2.19
CA LEU A 119 -6.35 7.70 1.30
C LEU A 119 -4.93 8.25 1.08
N GLY A 120 -3.97 7.86 1.92
CA GLY A 120 -2.53 8.09 1.78
C GLY A 120 -1.97 9.07 2.79
N SER A 121 -2.75 10.05 3.25
CA SER A 121 -2.29 11.03 4.22
C SER A 121 -3.45 11.74 4.94
N ILE A 122 -3.13 12.56 5.94
CA ILE A 122 -4.10 13.40 6.64
C ILE A 122 -4.60 14.55 5.76
N GLU A 123 -3.78 15.03 4.83
CA GLU A 123 -4.13 16.04 3.83
C GLU A 123 -5.11 15.48 2.80
N ALA A 124 -5.02 14.19 2.51
CA ALA A 124 -5.93 13.47 1.62
C ALA A 124 -7.30 13.16 2.27
N LEU A 125 -7.52 13.51 3.55
CA LEU A 125 -8.82 13.38 4.22
C LEU A 125 -9.82 14.42 3.71
N ASN A 126 -10.37 14.14 2.52
CA ASN A 126 -11.38 14.95 1.82
C ASN A 126 -12.80 14.40 1.95
N PHE A 127 -12.99 13.35 2.75
CA PHE A 127 -14.26 12.64 2.89
C PHE A 127 -14.66 12.50 4.35
N CYS A 128 -15.95 12.72 4.66
CA CYS A 128 -16.45 12.60 6.02
C CYS A 128 -16.36 11.15 6.54
N PRO A 129 -16.37 10.94 7.88
CA PRO A 129 -16.25 9.61 8.47
C PRO A 129 -17.32 8.62 7.97
N THR A 130 -18.54 9.11 7.72
CA THR A 130 -19.65 8.30 7.18
C THR A 130 -19.36 7.82 5.77
N CYS A 131 -18.91 8.70 4.86
CA CYS A 131 -18.58 8.35 3.48
C CYS A 131 -17.36 7.41 3.40
N CYS A 132 -16.35 7.63 4.24
CA CYS A 132 -15.22 6.71 4.35
C CYS A 132 -15.71 5.32 4.80
N LYS A 133 -16.53 5.26 5.86
CA LYS A 133 -17.02 3.99 6.40
C LYS A 133 -17.88 3.25 5.38
N SER A 134 -18.81 3.94 4.72
CA SER A 134 -19.68 3.34 3.71
C SER A 134 -18.90 2.89 2.47
N GLY A 135 -17.93 3.66 2.01
CA GLY A 135 -17.12 3.30 0.84
C GLY A 135 -16.18 2.13 1.10
N PHE A 136 -15.39 2.19 2.18
CA PHE A 136 -14.38 1.16 2.43
C PHE A 136 -14.94 -0.15 3.03
N PHE A 137 -16.02 -0.06 3.79
CA PHE A 137 -16.62 -1.23 4.46
C PHE A 137 -18.02 -1.57 3.94
N GLY A 138 -18.45 -0.87 2.89
CA GLY A 138 -19.67 -1.19 2.16
C GLY A 138 -19.67 -2.64 1.70
N THR A 139 -20.83 -3.28 1.85
CA THR A 139 -21.12 -4.57 1.25
C THR A 139 -22.60 -4.60 0.88
N VAL A 140 -22.91 -5.11 -0.31
CA VAL A 140 -24.30 -5.29 -0.72
C VAL A 140 -24.74 -6.70 -0.36
N ALA A 141 -25.92 -6.82 0.25
CA ALA A 141 -26.58 -8.09 0.48
C ALA A 141 -26.84 -8.83 -0.85
N SER A 142 -26.81 -10.17 -0.80
CA SER A 142 -26.83 -11.10 -1.95
C SER A 142 -27.91 -10.86 -3.01
N VAL A 143 -29.00 -10.15 -2.69
CA VAL A 143 -30.17 -9.91 -3.56
C VAL A 143 -29.85 -9.02 -4.78
N ARG A 144 -28.83 -8.14 -4.73
CA ARG A 144 -28.40 -7.34 -5.90
C ARG A 144 -27.29 -7.99 -6.73
N CYS A 145 -26.94 -9.23 -6.41
CA CYS A 145 -25.71 -9.83 -6.89
C CYS A 145 -25.92 -10.67 -8.17
N SER A 146 -26.15 -9.96 -9.28
CA SER A 146 -26.22 -10.53 -10.63
C SER A 146 -24.83 -10.59 -11.28
N LYS A 147 -24.63 -11.49 -12.25
CA LYS A 147 -23.40 -11.51 -13.07
C LYS A 147 -23.13 -10.16 -13.73
N LYS A 148 -24.19 -9.51 -14.25
CA LYS A 148 -24.11 -8.17 -14.83
C LYS A 148 -23.57 -7.13 -13.85
N ALA A 149 -24.13 -7.08 -12.64
CA ALA A 149 -23.68 -6.12 -11.61
C ALA A 149 -22.24 -6.37 -11.16
N ILE A 150 -21.82 -7.64 -11.01
CA ILE A 150 -20.43 -7.99 -10.69
C ILE A 150 -19.49 -7.52 -11.80
N LYS A 151 -19.84 -7.81 -13.05
CA LYS A 151 -19.07 -7.42 -14.24
C LYS A 151 -18.91 -5.90 -14.34
N GLU A 152 -20.01 -5.17 -14.22
CA GLU A 152 -20.01 -3.69 -14.27
C GLU A 152 -19.17 -3.10 -13.12
N HIS A 153 -19.26 -3.67 -11.92
CA HIS A 153 -18.47 -3.23 -10.78
C HIS A 153 -16.96 -3.47 -10.98
N LEU A 154 -16.55 -4.67 -11.41
CA LEU A 154 -15.12 -4.99 -11.64
C LEU A 154 -14.53 -4.16 -12.78
N ALA A 155 -15.27 -3.95 -13.87
CA ALA A 155 -14.85 -3.11 -14.98
C ALA A 155 -14.71 -1.63 -14.55
N ALA A 156 -15.63 -1.13 -13.71
CA ALA A 156 -15.56 0.23 -13.19
C ALA A 156 -14.37 0.42 -12.24
N LEU A 157 -14.10 -0.55 -11.36
CA LEU A 157 -12.91 -0.53 -10.49
C LEU A 157 -11.63 -0.44 -11.33
N HIS A 158 -11.48 -1.33 -12.31
CA HIS A 158 -10.30 -1.34 -13.17
C HIS A 158 -10.11 -0.02 -13.92
N ARG A 159 -11.19 0.49 -14.56
CA ARG A 159 -11.15 1.74 -15.31
C ARG A 159 -10.78 2.95 -14.45
N LEU A 160 -11.28 3.03 -13.23
CA LEU A 160 -11.04 4.19 -12.34
C LEU A 160 -9.68 4.14 -11.66
N SER A 161 -9.21 2.94 -11.29
CA SER A 161 -7.97 2.78 -10.52
C SER A 161 -6.74 2.49 -11.38
N GLY A 162 -6.93 2.10 -12.64
CA GLY A 162 -5.84 1.63 -13.51
C GLY A 162 -5.30 0.24 -13.14
N VAL A 163 -5.79 -0.38 -12.05
CA VAL A 163 -5.25 -1.67 -11.56
C VAL A 163 -6.18 -2.83 -11.86
N VAL A 164 -5.64 -4.05 -11.91
CA VAL A 164 -6.46 -5.27 -11.91
C VAL A 164 -7.00 -5.49 -10.48
N PRO A 165 -8.31 -5.31 -10.22
CA PRO A 165 -8.82 -5.27 -8.86
C PRO A 165 -8.86 -6.68 -8.25
N ASN A 166 -8.18 -6.83 -7.12
CA ASN A 166 -8.25 -8.06 -6.32
C ASN A 166 -9.56 -8.11 -5.49
N ALA A 167 -9.85 -9.25 -4.87
CA ALA A 167 -11.10 -9.45 -4.12
C ALA A 167 -11.23 -8.56 -2.87
N ASN A 168 -10.11 -8.06 -2.36
CA ASN A 168 -9.97 -7.24 -1.15
C ASN A 168 -9.55 -5.80 -1.50
N PHE A 169 -9.92 -5.30 -2.69
CA PHE A 169 -9.48 -4.00 -3.23
C PHE A 169 -9.59 -2.84 -2.22
N PHE A 170 -10.68 -2.77 -1.45
CA PHE A 170 -10.91 -1.70 -0.47
C PHE A 170 -10.31 -1.97 0.92
N ASP A 171 -9.80 -3.18 1.15
CA ASP A 171 -9.37 -3.60 2.49
C ASP A 171 -7.91 -3.18 2.77
N ALA A 172 -7.09 -3.04 1.72
CA ALA A 172 -5.69 -2.64 1.81
C ALA A 172 -5.47 -1.14 1.60
N PRO A 173 -4.45 -0.53 2.23
CA PRO A 173 -3.91 0.76 1.79
C PRO A 173 -3.34 0.64 0.37
N GLY A 174 -3.48 1.68 -0.45
CA GLY A 174 -2.84 1.70 -1.78
C GLY A 174 -3.77 2.10 -2.93
N PRO A 175 -4.90 1.40 -3.17
CA PRO A 175 -5.61 1.56 -4.45
C PRO A 175 -6.26 2.92 -4.71
N LEU A 176 -6.36 3.76 -3.68
CA LEU A 176 -6.87 5.13 -3.78
C LEU A 176 -5.79 6.20 -3.60
N ILE A 177 -4.59 5.83 -3.15
CA ILE A 177 -3.52 6.77 -2.78
C ILE A 177 -3.02 7.48 -4.04
N GLY A 178 -2.89 8.80 -4.01
CA GLY A 178 -2.39 9.58 -5.14
C GLY A 178 -3.39 9.79 -6.29
N LEU A 179 -4.53 9.09 -6.30
CA LEU A 179 -5.58 9.34 -7.29
C LEU A 179 -6.23 10.72 -7.08
N PRO A 180 -6.70 11.38 -8.17
CA PRO A 180 -7.50 12.60 -8.07
C PRO A 180 -8.69 12.42 -7.14
N VAL A 181 -9.03 13.47 -6.37
CA VAL A 181 -10.09 13.40 -5.35
C VAL A 181 -11.46 13.06 -5.94
N GLU A 182 -11.72 13.45 -7.18
CA GLU A 182 -12.91 13.07 -7.95
C GLU A 182 -12.98 11.56 -8.16
N VAL A 183 -11.86 10.95 -8.57
CA VAL A 183 -11.73 9.50 -8.79
C VAL A 183 -11.86 8.74 -7.47
N GLN A 184 -11.25 9.26 -6.40
CA GLN A 184 -11.41 8.71 -5.05
C GLN A 184 -12.89 8.72 -4.62
N ALA A 185 -13.63 9.80 -4.91
CA ALA A 185 -15.06 9.90 -4.59
C ALA A 185 -15.88 8.85 -5.34
N GLU A 186 -15.60 8.62 -6.63
CA GLU A 186 -16.23 7.58 -7.44
C GLU A 186 -15.91 6.17 -6.93
N LEU A 187 -14.65 5.91 -6.57
CA LEU A 187 -14.24 4.62 -5.99
C LEU A 187 -14.92 4.36 -4.64
N LEU A 188 -15.03 5.36 -3.77
CA LEU A 188 -15.79 5.24 -2.52
C LEU A 188 -17.28 4.97 -2.78
N ALA A 189 -17.88 5.61 -3.79
CA ALA A 189 -19.27 5.31 -4.18
C ALA A 189 -19.42 3.87 -4.71
N LEU A 190 -18.45 3.37 -5.48
CA LEU A 190 -18.45 1.96 -5.89
C LEU A 190 -18.34 1.02 -4.69
N GLY A 191 -17.48 1.32 -3.72
CA GLY A 191 -17.28 0.51 -2.52
C GLY A 191 -18.55 0.31 -1.69
N GLU A 192 -19.46 1.29 -1.66
CA GLU A 192 -20.79 1.15 -1.05
C GLU A 192 -21.62 0.02 -1.68
N THR A 193 -21.35 -0.26 -2.96
CA THR A 193 -22.05 -1.27 -3.75
C THR A 193 -21.23 -2.54 -4.00
N ARG A 194 -20.13 -2.74 -3.28
CA ARG A 194 -19.21 -3.88 -3.43
C ARG A 194 -19.93 -5.23 -3.37
N PRO A 195 -19.79 -6.08 -4.42
CA PRO A 195 -20.24 -7.47 -4.36
C PRO A 195 -19.46 -8.26 -3.31
N ALA A 196 -20.15 -8.99 -2.43
CA ALA A 196 -19.50 -9.86 -1.47
C ALA A 196 -18.69 -10.98 -2.16
N VAL A 197 -17.52 -11.33 -1.61
CA VAL A 197 -16.64 -12.39 -2.14
C VAL A 197 -17.38 -13.72 -2.32
N GLN A 198 -18.23 -14.09 -1.37
CA GLN A 198 -19.04 -15.32 -1.48
C GLN A 198 -19.99 -15.27 -2.68
N CYS A 199 -20.52 -14.09 -3.01
CA CYS A 199 -21.38 -13.95 -4.17
C CYS A 199 -20.61 -14.19 -5.47
N ILE A 200 -19.45 -13.54 -5.65
CA ILE A 200 -18.60 -13.74 -6.82
C ILE A 200 -18.27 -15.24 -6.97
N ARG A 201 -17.87 -15.89 -5.87
CA ARG A 201 -17.59 -17.33 -5.85
C ARG A 201 -18.79 -18.18 -6.26
N SER A 202 -20.01 -17.85 -5.81
CA SER A 202 -21.22 -18.61 -6.18
C SER A 202 -21.61 -18.46 -7.67
N LYS A 203 -21.33 -17.32 -8.29
CA LYS A 203 -21.73 -17.04 -9.69
C LYS A 203 -20.66 -17.44 -10.72
N TYR A 204 -19.40 -17.34 -10.35
CA TYR A 204 -18.25 -17.53 -11.25
C TYR A 204 -17.30 -18.65 -10.83
N GLY A 205 -17.46 -19.22 -9.63
CA GLY A 205 -16.54 -20.20 -9.05
C GLY A 205 -15.24 -19.57 -8.52
N SER A 206 -14.71 -18.55 -9.20
CA SER A 206 -13.51 -17.81 -8.79
C SER A 206 -13.57 -16.33 -9.17
N HIS A 207 -12.80 -15.49 -8.47
CA HIS A 207 -12.62 -14.07 -8.81
C HIS A 207 -11.95 -13.89 -10.18
N LEU A 208 -11.02 -14.77 -10.54
CA LEU A 208 -10.35 -14.76 -11.84
C LEU A 208 -11.34 -14.91 -12.99
N ALA A 209 -12.28 -15.86 -12.89
CA ALA A 209 -13.31 -16.05 -13.91
C ALA A 209 -14.24 -14.83 -14.04
N ALA A 210 -14.49 -14.11 -12.94
CA ALA A 210 -15.26 -12.87 -12.98
C ALA A 210 -14.49 -11.73 -13.67
N LEU A 211 -13.18 -11.61 -13.46
CA LEU A 211 -12.33 -10.62 -14.13
C LEU A 211 -12.24 -10.85 -15.65
N ILE A 212 -12.16 -12.11 -16.09
CA ILE A 212 -12.17 -12.48 -17.51
C ILE A 212 -13.52 -12.12 -18.14
N ASP A 213 -14.63 -12.52 -17.51
CA ASP A 213 -15.98 -12.17 -18.02
C ASP A 213 -16.21 -10.65 -18.03
N ALA A 214 -15.64 -9.94 -17.06
CA ALA A 214 -15.67 -8.48 -16.99
C ALA A 214 -14.80 -7.77 -18.05
N ARG A 215 -13.99 -8.53 -18.82
CA ARG A 215 -12.99 -8.02 -19.77
C ARG A 215 -11.92 -7.13 -19.12
N VAL A 216 -11.67 -7.35 -17.83
CA VAL A 216 -10.51 -6.77 -17.14
C VAL A 216 -9.26 -7.57 -17.46
N LEU A 217 -9.40 -8.89 -17.64
CA LEU A 217 -8.33 -9.77 -18.08
C LEU A 217 -8.70 -10.43 -19.41
N PRO A 218 -7.72 -10.68 -20.29
CA PRO A 218 -7.97 -11.29 -21.58
C PRO A 218 -8.44 -12.74 -21.43
N GLU A 219 -9.17 -13.21 -22.45
CA GLU A 219 -9.50 -14.62 -22.58
C GLU A 219 -8.21 -15.48 -22.63
N GLY A 220 -8.25 -16.67 -22.02
CA GLY A 220 -7.07 -17.54 -21.90
C GLY A 220 -6.19 -17.27 -20.68
N THR A 221 -6.47 -16.23 -19.88
CA THR A 221 -5.80 -16.01 -18.59
C THR A 221 -5.99 -17.22 -17.67
N ARG A 222 -4.89 -17.75 -17.11
CA ARG A 222 -4.91 -18.98 -16.30
C ARG A 222 -4.09 -18.86 -15.03
N ARG A 223 -4.59 -19.45 -13.95
CA ARG A 223 -3.86 -19.59 -12.69
C ARG A 223 -2.79 -20.68 -12.82
N THR A 224 -1.58 -20.40 -12.40
CA THR A 224 -0.48 -21.36 -12.30
C THR A 224 -0.13 -21.60 -10.83
N SER A 225 0.82 -22.50 -10.53
CA SER A 225 1.29 -22.75 -9.16
C SER A 225 1.99 -21.55 -8.53
N ARG A 226 2.47 -20.59 -9.34
CA ARG A 226 3.30 -19.47 -8.90
C ARG A 226 2.76 -18.09 -9.32
N GLY A 227 1.58 -18.02 -9.92
CA GLY A 227 1.04 -16.75 -10.41
C GLY A 227 -0.18 -16.88 -11.32
N THR A 228 -0.40 -15.84 -12.12
CA THR A 228 -1.46 -15.80 -13.12
C THR A 228 -0.81 -15.52 -14.46
N GLN A 229 -0.82 -16.51 -15.35
CA GLN A 229 -0.33 -16.31 -16.70
C GLN A 229 -1.41 -15.60 -17.53
N CYS A 230 -1.05 -14.49 -18.17
CA CYS A 230 -1.93 -13.70 -19.02
C CYS A 230 -1.16 -13.12 -20.21
N ILE A 231 -1.90 -12.52 -21.14
CA ILE A 231 -1.35 -11.86 -22.33
C ILE A 231 -1.47 -10.35 -22.15
N ALA A 232 -0.40 -9.60 -22.40
CA ALA A 232 -0.41 -8.15 -22.40
C ALA A 232 -1.06 -7.59 -23.69
N GLU A 233 -1.33 -6.29 -23.72
CA GLU A 233 -1.98 -5.64 -24.86
C GLU A 233 -1.20 -5.76 -26.18
N ASP A 234 0.13 -5.79 -26.11
CA ASP A 234 1.02 -5.95 -27.27
C ASP A 234 1.27 -7.42 -27.68
N GLY A 235 0.75 -8.37 -26.89
CA GLY A 235 0.87 -9.80 -27.12
C GLY A 235 1.95 -10.51 -26.30
N HIS A 236 2.72 -9.83 -25.45
CA HIS A 236 3.66 -10.48 -24.54
C HIS A 236 2.95 -11.44 -23.56
N VAL A 237 3.65 -12.51 -23.19
CA VAL A 237 3.18 -13.45 -22.18
C VAL A 237 3.73 -13.03 -20.82
N CYS A 238 2.85 -12.67 -19.89
CA CYS A 238 3.20 -12.32 -18.52
C CYS A 238 2.86 -13.48 -17.58
N LEU A 239 3.69 -13.70 -16.54
CA LEU A 239 3.54 -14.74 -15.53
C LEU A 239 2.83 -14.25 -14.26
N SER A 240 2.64 -12.93 -14.14
CA SER A 240 1.85 -12.31 -13.09
C SER A 240 0.97 -11.16 -13.62
N LEU A 241 -0.02 -10.77 -12.81
CA LEU A 241 -0.86 -9.61 -13.11
C LEU A 241 -0.08 -8.29 -13.01
N GLY A 242 0.94 -8.22 -12.14
CA GLY A 242 1.79 -7.04 -12.00
C GLY A 242 2.67 -6.84 -13.23
N GLU A 243 3.28 -7.90 -13.74
CA GLU A 243 3.99 -7.86 -15.03
C GLU A 243 3.10 -7.36 -16.15
N LYS A 244 1.86 -7.87 -16.26
CA LYS A 244 0.92 -7.39 -17.29
C LYS A 244 0.63 -5.90 -17.17
N MET A 245 0.41 -5.40 -15.96
CA MET A 245 0.13 -3.97 -15.76
C MET A 245 1.32 -3.10 -16.19
N ILE A 246 2.55 -3.52 -15.88
CA ILE A 246 3.77 -2.83 -16.31
C ILE A 246 3.90 -2.86 -17.84
N ASP A 247 3.69 -4.03 -18.46
CA ASP A 247 3.75 -4.21 -19.92
C ASP A 247 2.72 -3.35 -20.67
N ASP A 248 1.45 -3.41 -20.23
CA ASP A 248 0.36 -2.61 -20.80
C ASP A 248 0.69 -1.11 -20.72
N TRP A 249 1.27 -0.65 -19.60
CA TRP A 249 1.69 0.75 -19.45
C TRP A 249 2.81 1.13 -20.43
N LEU A 250 3.85 0.29 -20.56
CA LEU A 250 4.93 0.51 -21.52
C LEU A 250 4.39 0.61 -22.95
N SER A 251 3.48 -0.29 -23.31
CA SER A 251 2.79 -0.32 -24.60
C SER A 251 1.96 0.94 -24.86
N GLN A 252 1.14 1.36 -23.88
CA GLN A 252 0.28 2.53 -23.99
C GLN A 252 1.05 3.85 -24.13
N HIS A 253 2.26 3.92 -23.56
CA HIS A 253 3.15 5.07 -23.69
C HIS A 253 4.07 4.99 -24.91
N GLY A 254 3.92 3.96 -25.75
CA GLY A 254 4.71 3.77 -26.96
C GLY A 254 6.19 3.47 -26.68
N ILE A 255 6.50 2.94 -25.49
CA ILE A 255 7.87 2.63 -25.06
C ILE A 255 8.23 1.23 -25.59
N PRO A 256 9.18 1.11 -26.53
CA PRO A 256 9.59 -0.18 -27.05
C PRO A 256 10.28 -0.99 -25.96
N HIS A 257 9.79 -2.20 -25.71
CA HIS A 257 10.32 -3.08 -24.69
C HIS A 257 10.37 -4.53 -25.17
N THR A 258 11.12 -5.36 -24.47
CA THR A 258 11.23 -6.81 -24.76
C THR A 258 10.95 -7.60 -23.50
N GLY A 259 10.06 -8.59 -23.61
CA GLY A 259 9.75 -9.51 -22.52
C GLY A 259 10.85 -10.54 -22.25
N GLU A 260 11.02 -10.85 -20.97
CA GLU A 260 11.93 -11.86 -20.43
C GLU A 260 13.38 -11.86 -21.00
N PRO A 261 14.08 -10.71 -21.06
CA PRO A 261 15.45 -10.59 -21.56
C PRO A 261 16.47 -11.23 -20.61
N HIS A 262 17.59 -11.71 -21.15
CA HIS A 262 18.70 -12.18 -20.32
C HIS A 262 19.45 -11.01 -19.67
N TYR A 263 19.88 -11.21 -18.43
CA TYR A 263 20.93 -10.38 -17.84
C TYR A 263 22.25 -10.60 -18.60
N PRO A 264 23.10 -9.57 -18.73
CA PRO A 264 24.41 -9.75 -19.33
C PRO A 264 25.20 -10.87 -18.65
N ASN A 265 25.79 -11.74 -19.46
CA ASN A 265 26.67 -12.82 -19.01
C ASN A 265 26.02 -13.76 -17.95
N SER A 266 24.71 -13.97 -18.03
CA SER A 266 23.97 -14.75 -17.02
C SER A 266 22.75 -15.47 -17.60
N PRO A 267 22.40 -16.67 -17.09
CA PRO A 267 21.17 -17.36 -17.46
C PRO A 267 19.92 -16.72 -16.81
N LEU A 268 20.09 -15.79 -15.87
CA LEU A 268 18.98 -15.09 -15.24
C LEU A 268 18.26 -14.20 -16.27
N ARG A 269 16.95 -14.05 -16.09
CA ARG A 269 16.10 -13.22 -16.93
C ARG A 269 15.44 -12.13 -16.07
N ALA A 270 15.37 -10.93 -16.62
CA ALA A 270 14.51 -9.87 -16.09
C ALA A 270 13.10 -10.03 -16.66
N ASP A 271 12.15 -9.24 -16.18
CA ASP A 271 10.79 -9.28 -16.72
C ASP A 271 10.72 -8.49 -18.02
N PHE A 272 11.36 -7.31 -18.07
CA PHE A 272 11.40 -6.47 -19.26
C PHE A 272 12.76 -5.80 -19.48
N LYS A 273 13.04 -5.41 -20.73
CA LYS A 273 14.16 -4.53 -21.11
C LYS A 273 13.63 -3.33 -21.90
N VAL A 274 14.07 -2.14 -21.52
CA VAL A 274 13.79 -0.86 -22.20
C VAL A 274 15.13 -0.16 -22.45
N GLY A 275 15.53 -0.02 -23.72
CA GLY A 275 16.87 0.47 -24.05
C GLY A 275 17.95 -0.41 -23.40
N ASP A 276 18.77 0.19 -22.52
CA ASP A 276 19.80 -0.52 -21.75
C ASP A 276 19.38 -0.83 -20.30
N ALA A 277 18.17 -0.41 -19.88
CA ALA A 277 17.63 -0.69 -18.56
C ALA A 277 16.89 -2.02 -18.52
N LEU A 278 16.94 -2.69 -17.37
CA LEU A 278 16.12 -3.87 -17.06
C LEU A 278 15.08 -3.48 -16.01
N ILE A 279 13.86 -4.00 -16.17
CA ILE A 279 12.77 -3.84 -15.20
C ILE A 279 12.48 -5.19 -14.57
N GLU A 280 12.32 -5.20 -13.25
CA GLU A 280 11.95 -6.36 -12.44
C GLU A 280 10.73 -6.03 -11.58
N TYR A 281 9.73 -6.90 -11.64
CA TYR A 281 8.63 -6.93 -10.69
C TYR A 281 8.88 -8.02 -9.64
N PHE A 282 9.27 -7.59 -8.43
CA PHE A 282 9.52 -8.50 -7.30
C PHE A 282 8.23 -8.92 -6.60
N GLY A 283 7.32 -9.56 -7.34
CA GLY A 283 5.97 -9.91 -6.88
C GLY A 283 5.88 -10.89 -5.71
N LEU A 284 7.00 -11.50 -5.30
CA LEU A 284 7.13 -12.43 -4.17
C LEU A 284 8.09 -11.91 -3.09
N ALA A 285 8.37 -10.60 -3.06
CA ALA A 285 9.19 -9.98 -2.03
C ALA A 285 8.70 -10.35 -0.62
N GLY A 286 9.63 -10.73 0.26
CA GLY A 286 9.35 -11.23 1.61
C GLY A 286 9.33 -12.76 1.73
N ASP A 287 9.45 -13.50 0.62
CA ASP A 287 9.79 -14.93 0.63
C ASP A 287 11.33 -15.10 0.68
N PRO A 288 11.90 -15.80 1.69
CA PRO A 288 13.35 -15.88 1.85
C PRO A 288 14.12 -16.47 0.66
N GLU A 289 13.55 -17.44 -0.06
CA GLU A 289 14.20 -18.02 -1.23
C GLU A 289 14.17 -17.06 -2.42
N TYR A 290 13.09 -16.29 -2.54
CA TYR A 290 12.93 -15.28 -3.57
C TYR A 290 13.83 -14.06 -3.31
N ASP A 291 13.91 -13.60 -2.07
CA ASP A 291 14.76 -12.48 -1.68
C ASP A 291 16.24 -12.78 -1.97
N ALA A 292 16.68 -14.03 -1.78
CA ALA A 292 18.02 -14.46 -2.17
C ALA A 292 18.29 -14.34 -3.69
N LYS A 293 17.27 -14.56 -4.54
CA LYS A 293 17.38 -14.35 -5.99
C LYS A 293 17.38 -12.86 -6.34
N THR A 294 16.55 -12.06 -5.69
CA THR A 294 16.52 -10.59 -5.82
C THR A 294 17.89 -10.00 -5.53
N VAL A 295 18.54 -10.42 -4.43
CA VAL A 295 19.91 -10.00 -4.09
C VAL A 295 20.90 -10.36 -5.19
N ARG A 296 20.84 -11.58 -5.75
CA ARG A 296 21.72 -12.00 -6.86
C ARG A 296 21.52 -11.14 -8.11
N LYS A 297 20.26 -10.82 -8.45
CA LYS A 297 19.91 -9.96 -9.59
C LYS A 297 20.45 -8.54 -9.41
N ARG A 298 20.32 -7.95 -8.22
CA ARG A 298 20.90 -6.63 -7.89
C ARG A 298 22.43 -6.61 -8.01
N ILE A 299 23.10 -7.61 -7.44
CA ILE A 299 24.57 -7.73 -7.51
C ILE A 299 25.01 -7.83 -8.98
N LEU A 300 24.30 -8.64 -9.77
CA LEU A 300 24.58 -8.82 -11.19
C LEU A 300 24.37 -7.53 -11.98
N ALA A 301 23.24 -6.84 -11.80
CA ALA A 301 22.98 -5.56 -12.45
C ALA A 301 24.08 -4.54 -12.14
N ARG A 302 24.46 -4.40 -10.86
CA ARG A 302 25.55 -3.50 -10.44
C ARG A 302 26.89 -3.90 -11.06
N ARG A 303 27.22 -5.18 -11.07
CA ARG A 303 28.48 -5.70 -11.65
C ARG A 303 28.59 -5.39 -13.15
N GLU A 304 27.48 -5.56 -13.87
CA GLU A 304 27.43 -5.37 -15.33
C GLU A 304 27.11 -3.92 -15.74
N GLY A 305 26.96 -3.00 -14.78
CA GLY A 305 26.64 -1.59 -15.05
C GLY A 305 25.25 -1.35 -15.63
N VAL A 306 24.30 -2.27 -15.38
CA VAL A 306 22.93 -2.20 -15.88
C VAL A 306 22.07 -1.39 -14.93
N GLN A 307 21.30 -0.44 -15.46
CA GLN A 307 20.24 0.23 -14.69
C GLN A 307 19.13 -0.78 -14.42
N LEU A 308 18.93 -1.12 -13.14
CA LEU A 308 17.86 -1.98 -12.69
C LEU A 308 16.72 -1.14 -12.11
N ILE A 309 15.54 -1.26 -12.69
CA ILE A 309 14.31 -0.63 -12.23
C ILE A 309 13.53 -1.68 -11.44
N GLU A 310 13.43 -1.47 -10.14
CA GLU A 310 12.82 -2.41 -9.21
C GLU A 310 11.40 -1.96 -8.86
N ILE A 311 10.40 -2.79 -9.19
CA ILE A 311 9.00 -2.55 -8.89
C ILE A 311 8.51 -3.61 -7.90
N TYR A 312 7.75 -3.19 -6.89
CA TYR A 312 7.26 -4.05 -5.81
C TYR A 312 5.73 -4.16 -5.80
N PRO A 313 5.16 -5.15 -5.07
CA PRO A 313 3.72 -5.32 -4.97
C PRO A 313 2.96 -4.05 -4.54
N GLU A 314 3.54 -3.24 -3.65
CA GLU A 314 2.97 -1.98 -3.18
C GLU A 314 2.94 -0.89 -4.26
N ASP A 315 3.89 -0.90 -5.20
CA ASP A 315 3.90 0.02 -6.33
C ASP A 315 2.80 -0.37 -7.31
N VAL A 316 2.63 -1.66 -7.61
CA VAL A 316 1.56 -2.14 -8.50
C VAL A 316 0.17 -2.01 -7.87
N ALA A 317 0.06 -2.18 -6.54
CA ALA A 317 -1.20 -2.00 -5.81
C ALA A 317 -1.69 -0.55 -5.82
N ASN A 318 -0.79 0.41 -6.02
CA ASN A 318 -1.09 1.80 -6.31
C ASN A 318 -0.44 2.21 -7.63
N PHE A 319 -1.08 1.90 -8.75
CA PHE A 319 -0.40 2.02 -10.04
C PHE A 319 0.04 3.45 -10.37
N ALA A 320 -0.63 4.51 -9.89
CA ALA A 320 -0.13 5.88 -10.05
C ALA A 320 1.30 6.05 -9.52
N ARG A 321 1.64 5.41 -8.40
CA ARG A 321 3.02 5.39 -7.87
C ARG A 321 3.95 4.56 -8.77
N CYS A 322 3.49 3.44 -9.30
CA CYS A 322 4.25 2.66 -10.28
C CYS A 322 4.57 3.49 -11.54
N GLU A 323 3.59 4.24 -12.05
CA GLU A 323 3.74 5.13 -13.19
C GLU A 323 4.76 6.23 -12.93
N GLU A 324 4.74 6.85 -11.74
CA GLU A 324 5.75 7.85 -11.33
C GLU A 324 7.16 7.25 -11.36
N LEU A 325 7.35 6.06 -10.76
CA LEU A 325 8.65 5.37 -10.74
C LEU A 325 9.13 5.02 -12.15
N LEU A 326 8.25 4.48 -12.99
CA LEU A 326 8.57 4.13 -14.37
C LEU A 326 8.88 5.38 -15.20
N THR A 327 8.11 6.45 -15.02
CA THR A 327 8.31 7.73 -15.73
C THR A 327 9.63 8.39 -15.35
N GLU A 328 9.98 8.43 -14.06
CA GLU A 328 11.25 8.96 -13.60
C GLU A 328 12.42 8.14 -14.16
N ALA A 329 12.36 6.82 -14.01
CA ALA A 329 13.42 5.92 -14.41
C ALA A 329 13.61 5.84 -15.93
N LEU A 330 12.55 6.03 -16.70
CA LEU A 330 12.51 5.96 -18.16
C LEU A 330 12.31 7.33 -18.82
N SER A 331 12.60 8.43 -18.14
CA SER A 331 12.40 9.82 -18.60
C SER A 331 12.99 10.19 -19.97
N ARG A 332 13.83 9.35 -20.57
CA ARG A 332 14.34 9.50 -21.94
C ARG A 332 13.42 8.91 -23.02
N PHE A 333 12.42 8.15 -22.62
CA PHE A 333 11.48 7.42 -23.47
C PHE A 333 10.03 7.91 -23.30
N VAL A 334 9.74 8.70 -22.26
CA VAL A 334 8.44 9.32 -21.95
C VAL A 334 8.47 10.80 -22.34
#